data_AF-K5UX54-F1
#
_entry.id   AF-K5UX54-F1
#
_cell.length_a   1.000
_cell.length_b   1.000
_cell.length_c   1.000
_cell.angle_alpha   90.00
_cell.angle_beta   90.00
_cell.angle_gamma   90.00
#
_symmetry.space_group_name_H-M   'P 1'
#
loop_
_entity.id
_entity.type
_entity.pdbx_description
1 polymer ?
#
loop_
_entity_poly.entity_id
_entity_poly.type
_entity_poly.pdbx_seq_one_letter_code
_entity_poly.pdbx_strand_id
1 'polypeptide(L)'
;MPLVPPPPGPPSFFGLGVGTQNYTCASTGTYSSIGAVAEIFDISCLPEPTFDLITDIAYDAWKAAPESITALSLINTISELSPGVVLGQHFFIDNPTGSGLSPEWDFTSASEAGNPNAFVVGATTGSVPAPSNPTVNINWLSLKSVEGELATAIYRVSTQGGQPPASCTPGSANITVRYTAQYVFYGSSL
;
A
#
# COMPACT_ATOMS: atom_id res chain seq x y z
N MET A 1 9.65 14.89 6.88
CA MET A 1 9.18 14.82 8.29
C MET A 1 9.41 13.39 8.76
N PRO A 2 10.01 13.14 9.94
CA PRO A 2 10.23 11.78 10.43
C PRO A 2 8.90 11.01 10.55
N LEU A 3 9.00 9.69 10.68
CA LEU A 3 7.83 8.87 11.03
C LEU A 3 7.35 9.23 12.44
N VAL A 4 6.04 9.35 12.61
CA VAL A 4 5.44 9.51 13.94
C VAL A 4 5.57 8.18 14.69
N PRO A 5 5.87 8.16 16.00
CA PRO A 5 5.87 6.92 16.77
C PRO A 5 4.50 6.22 16.77
N PRO A 6 4.46 4.87 16.76
CA PRO A 6 3.21 4.13 16.85
C PRO A 6 2.47 4.45 18.16
N PRO A 7 1.12 4.48 18.14
CA PRO A 7 0.35 4.61 19.36
C PRO A 7 0.58 3.40 20.30
N PRO A 8 0.32 3.53 21.61
CA PRO A 8 0.40 2.40 22.53
C PRO A 8 -0.55 1.27 22.15
N GLY A 9 -0.14 0.02 22.41
CA GLY A 9 -0.95 -1.18 22.17
C GLY A 9 -0.45 -2.01 20.98
N PRO A 10 -0.99 -3.22 20.80
CA PRO A 10 -0.66 -4.04 19.64
C PRO A 10 -1.29 -3.48 18.36
N PRO A 11 -0.72 -3.80 17.19
CA PRO A 11 -1.39 -3.60 15.90
C PRO A 11 -2.73 -4.32 15.85
N SER A 12 -3.71 -3.69 15.20
CA SER A 12 -4.99 -4.29 14.87
C SER A 12 -4.89 -5.21 13.66
N PHE A 13 -4.09 -4.84 12.66
CA PHE A 13 -3.85 -5.65 11.47
C PHE A 13 -2.40 -5.52 10.99
N PHE A 14 -1.90 -6.61 10.39
CA PHE A 14 -0.64 -6.66 9.66
C PHE A 14 -0.88 -7.11 8.23
N GLY A 15 -0.59 -6.22 7.29
CA GLY A 15 -0.85 -6.44 5.87
C GLY A 15 0.43 -6.48 5.05
N LEU A 16 0.49 -7.35 4.05
CA LEU A 16 1.38 -7.24 2.90
C LEU A 16 0.60 -6.66 1.72
N GLY A 17 0.98 -5.45 1.31
CA GLY A 17 0.52 -4.86 0.07
C GLY A 17 1.25 -5.42 -1.13
N VAL A 18 0.53 -5.90 -2.13
CA VAL A 18 1.08 -6.24 -3.46
C VAL A 18 0.30 -5.48 -4.53
N GLY A 19 0.99 -4.66 -5.30
CA GLY A 19 0.31 -3.83 -6.28
C GLY A 19 1.22 -2.91 -7.06
N THR A 20 0.70 -1.74 -7.38
CA THR A 20 1.35 -0.78 -8.28
C THR A 20 1.17 0.66 -7.84
N GLN A 21 2.21 1.47 -8.02
CA GLN A 21 2.18 2.92 -7.95
C GLN A 21 1.91 3.48 -9.35
N ASN A 22 1.03 4.46 -9.46
CA ASN A 22 0.64 5.07 -10.72
C ASN A 22 1.18 6.50 -10.81
N TYR A 23 1.74 6.85 -11.95
CA TYR A 23 2.36 8.15 -12.18
C TYR A 23 1.92 8.77 -13.50
N THR A 24 1.82 10.10 -13.50
CA THR A 24 1.67 10.91 -14.72
C THR A 24 2.92 11.75 -14.94
N CYS A 25 3.25 12.02 -16.20
CA CYS A 25 4.37 12.89 -16.55
C CYS A 25 3.93 14.34 -16.58
N ALA A 26 4.46 15.16 -15.66
CA ALA A 26 4.18 16.59 -15.63
C ALA A 26 4.84 17.31 -16.81
N SER A 27 4.38 18.53 -17.09
CA SER A 27 4.96 19.40 -18.12
C SER A 27 6.43 19.74 -17.88
N THR A 28 6.90 19.61 -16.64
CA THR A 28 8.30 19.79 -16.22
C THR A 28 9.20 18.59 -16.51
N GLY A 29 8.68 17.50 -17.10
CA GLY A 29 9.45 16.29 -17.40
C GLY A 29 9.74 15.42 -16.18
N THR A 30 8.93 15.56 -15.14
CA THR A 30 9.03 14.80 -13.88
C THR A 30 7.74 14.04 -13.61
N TYR A 31 7.86 12.84 -13.05
CA TYR A 31 6.69 12.06 -12.65
C TYR A 31 6.06 12.59 -11.36
N SER A 32 4.74 12.67 -11.35
CA SER A 32 3.93 12.93 -10.16
C SER A 32 3.03 11.73 -9.90
N SER A 33 2.90 11.34 -8.62
CA SER A 33 2.00 10.25 -8.24
C SER A 33 0.54 10.66 -8.50
N ILE A 34 -0.21 9.74 -9.09
CA ILE A 34 -1.67 9.83 -9.30
C ILE A 34 -2.39 8.71 -8.56
N GLY A 35 -1.79 8.21 -7.49
CA GLY A 35 -2.32 7.16 -6.63
C GLY A 35 -1.62 5.82 -6.80
N ALA A 36 -2.20 4.81 -6.16
CA ALA A 36 -1.75 3.43 -6.16
C ALA A 36 -2.97 2.51 -6.15
N VAL A 37 -2.75 1.24 -6.49
CA VAL A 37 -3.72 0.16 -6.28
C VAL A 37 -2.93 -1.04 -5.77
N ALA A 38 -3.39 -1.66 -4.68
CA ALA A 38 -2.81 -2.88 -4.14
C ALA A 38 -3.86 -3.69 -3.39
N GLU A 39 -3.60 -4.99 -3.29
CA GLU A 39 -4.30 -5.84 -2.32
C GLU A 39 -3.47 -5.97 -1.07
N ILE A 40 -4.15 -6.08 0.06
CA ILE A 40 -3.56 -6.25 1.37
C ILE A 40 -3.84 -7.68 1.85
N PHE A 41 -2.77 -8.45 2.03
CA PHE A 41 -2.84 -9.81 2.54
C PHE A 41 -2.46 -9.86 4.03
N ASP A 42 -3.21 -10.60 4.84
CA ASP A 42 -2.91 -10.83 6.24
C ASP A 42 -1.60 -11.63 6.36
N ILE A 43 -0.64 -11.02 7.06
CA ILE A 43 0.66 -11.64 7.37
C ILE A 43 0.88 -11.80 8.88
N SER A 44 -0.14 -11.56 9.70
CA SER A 44 -0.07 -11.61 11.17
C SER A 44 0.35 -12.97 11.73
N CYS A 45 0.08 -14.05 10.99
CA CYS A 45 0.38 -15.42 11.38
C CYS A 45 1.69 -15.97 10.78
N LEU A 46 2.46 -15.17 10.04
CA LEU A 46 3.72 -15.65 9.46
C LEU A 46 4.79 -15.82 10.55
N PRO A 47 5.48 -16.98 10.61
CA PRO A 47 6.58 -17.18 11.55
C PRO A 47 7.83 -16.45 11.06
N GLU A 48 8.71 -16.07 11.99
CA GLU A 48 10.06 -15.67 11.63
C GLU A 48 10.87 -16.88 11.08
N PRO A 49 11.75 -16.68 10.07
CA PRO A 49 12.13 -15.40 9.45
C PRO A 49 11.25 -15.00 8.25
N THR A 50 10.14 -15.71 8.01
CA THR A 50 9.30 -15.49 6.82
C THR A 50 8.67 -14.10 6.86
N PHE A 51 8.26 -13.61 8.04
CA PHE A 51 7.67 -12.29 8.19
C PHE A 51 8.62 -11.17 7.73
N ASP A 52 9.91 -11.24 8.08
CA ASP A 52 10.92 -10.29 7.61
C ASP A 52 11.16 -10.36 6.09
N LEU A 53 11.09 -11.55 5.50
CA LEU A 53 11.44 -11.78 4.09
C LEU A 53 10.26 -11.66 3.12
N ILE A 54 9.02 -11.68 3.61
CA ILE A 54 7.84 -11.84 2.75
C ILE A 54 7.70 -10.72 1.72
N THR A 55 8.10 -9.50 2.09
CA THR A 55 8.06 -8.34 1.19
C THR A 55 8.93 -8.56 -0.03
N ASP A 56 10.16 -9.06 0.16
CA ASP A 56 11.12 -9.32 -0.91
C ASP A 56 10.66 -10.48 -1.79
N ILE A 57 10.22 -11.58 -1.15
CA ILE A 57 9.70 -12.77 -1.85
C ILE A 57 8.52 -12.37 -2.74
N ALA A 58 7.57 -11.61 -2.21
CA ALA A 58 6.41 -11.14 -2.96
C ALA A 58 6.82 -10.17 -4.08
N TYR A 59 7.81 -9.30 -3.85
CA TYR A 59 8.29 -8.39 -4.88
C TYR A 59 8.95 -9.14 -6.04
N ASP A 60 9.77 -10.14 -5.76
CA ASP A 60 10.43 -10.93 -6.79
C ASP A 60 9.43 -11.77 -7.61
N ALA A 61 8.44 -12.37 -6.94
CA ALA A 61 7.33 -13.02 -7.62
C ALA A 61 6.55 -12.02 -8.50
N TRP A 62 6.25 -10.83 -7.97
CA TRP A 62 5.50 -9.82 -8.70
C TRP A 62 6.25 -9.24 -9.88
N LYS A 63 7.56 -9.07 -9.75
CA LYS A 63 8.46 -8.63 -10.82
C LYS A 63 8.59 -9.67 -11.92
N ALA A 64 8.64 -10.96 -11.56
CA ALA A 64 8.71 -12.07 -12.51
C ALA A 64 7.37 -12.36 -13.21
N ALA A 65 6.25 -11.87 -12.67
CA ALA A 65 4.93 -12.07 -13.27
C ALA A 65 4.85 -11.43 -14.68
N PRO A 66 4.28 -12.14 -15.69
CA PRO A 66 4.06 -11.57 -17.01
C PRO A 66 3.28 -10.25 -16.97
N GLU A 67 3.46 -9.35 -17.93
CA GLU A 67 2.69 -8.09 -17.99
C GLU A 67 1.18 -8.33 -18.15
N SER A 68 0.78 -9.47 -18.70
CA SER A 68 -0.62 -9.89 -18.78
C SER A 68 -1.25 -10.20 -17.41
N ILE A 69 -0.43 -10.47 -16.39
CA ILE A 69 -0.88 -10.65 -15.02
C ILE A 69 -1.02 -9.27 -14.40
N THR A 70 -2.27 -8.84 -14.27
CA THR A 70 -2.64 -7.65 -13.51
C THR A 70 -2.55 -7.93 -12.01
N ALA A 71 -2.46 -6.88 -11.19
CA ALA A 71 -2.53 -7.03 -9.74
C ALA A 71 -3.79 -7.84 -9.38
N LEU A 72 -4.94 -7.52 -10.00
CA LEU A 72 -6.21 -8.23 -9.82
C LEU A 72 -6.14 -9.73 -10.13
N SER A 73 -5.41 -10.14 -11.17
CA SER A 73 -5.26 -11.56 -11.49
C SER A 73 -4.39 -12.31 -10.48
N LEU A 74 -3.34 -11.66 -9.96
CA LEU A 74 -2.53 -12.22 -8.88
C LEU A 74 -3.37 -12.36 -7.60
N ILE A 75 -4.17 -11.35 -7.30
CA ILE A 75 -5.10 -11.31 -6.18
C ILE A 75 -6.05 -12.50 -6.23
N ASN A 76 -6.77 -12.68 -7.34
CA ASN A 76 -7.69 -13.79 -7.50
C ASN A 76 -6.99 -15.15 -7.31
N THR A 77 -5.78 -15.29 -7.86
CA THR A 77 -5.00 -16.51 -7.71
C THR A 77 -4.63 -16.78 -6.24
N ILE A 78 -4.18 -15.76 -5.49
CA ILE A 78 -3.81 -15.91 -4.08
C ILE A 78 -5.06 -16.16 -3.22
N SER A 79 -6.16 -15.46 -3.47
CA SER A 79 -7.44 -15.64 -2.77
C SER A 79 -8.01 -17.05 -2.95
N GLU A 80 -7.85 -17.64 -4.15
CA GLU A 80 -8.25 -19.03 -4.42
C GLU A 80 -7.35 -20.04 -3.72
N LEU A 81 -6.03 -19.78 -3.68
CA LEU A 81 -5.05 -20.69 -3.09
C LEU A 81 -5.03 -20.63 -1.56
N SER A 82 -5.38 -19.50 -0.97
CA SER A 82 -5.39 -19.30 0.48
C SER A 82 -6.59 -18.44 0.91
N PRO A 83 -7.81 -19.00 0.89
CA PRO A 83 -9.02 -18.28 1.26
C PRO A 83 -8.90 -17.68 2.66
N GLY A 84 -9.30 -16.41 2.82
CA GLY A 84 -9.30 -15.72 4.10
C GLY A 84 -8.00 -15.00 4.47
N VAL A 85 -6.97 -15.02 3.60
CA VAL A 85 -5.76 -14.20 3.82
C VAL A 85 -5.87 -12.81 3.22
N VAL A 86 -6.97 -12.47 2.53
CA VAL A 86 -7.17 -11.12 2.01
C VAL A 86 -7.82 -10.26 3.09
N LEU A 87 -7.13 -9.20 3.49
CA LEU A 87 -7.67 -8.17 4.37
C LEU A 87 -8.56 -7.21 3.58
N GLY A 88 -8.09 -6.77 2.41
CA GLY A 88 -8.86 -5.90 1.52
C GLY A 88 -7.99 -5.14 0.54
N GLN A 89 -8.50 -4.02 0.04
CA GLN A 89 -7.86 -3.25 -1.03
C GLN A 89 -7.27 -1.95 -0.50
N HIS A 90 -6.22 -1.49 -1.19
CA HIS A 90 -5.66 -0.16 -1.03
C HIS A 90 -5.71 0.59 -2.35
N PHE A 91 -6.32 1.77 -2.35
CA PHE A 91 -6.41 2.65 -3.52
C PHE A 91 -6.41 4.11 -3.10
N PHE A 92 -6.59 5.02 -4.07
CA PHE A 92 -6.69 6.45 -3.79
C PHE A 92 -8.05 6.97 -4.24
N ILE A 93 -8.65 7.80 -3.40
CA ILE A 93 -9.88 8.52 -3.66
C ILE A 93 -9.63 10.03 -3.72
N ASP A 94 -10.60 10.79 -4.21
CA ASP A 94 -10.60 12.24 -4.02
C ASP A 94 -10.60 12.56 -2.51
N ASN A 95 -9.77 13.52 -2.11
CA ASN A 95 -9.64 13.88 -0.71
C ASN A 95 -11.00 14.38 -0.17
N PRO A 96 -11.60 13.69 0.83
CA PRO A 96 -12.94 14.02 1.30
C PRO A 96 -13.02 15.38 2.01
N THR A 97 -11.86 15.90 2.45
CA THR A 97 -11.76 17.14 3.24
C THR A 97 -10.98 18.25 2.54
N GLY A 98 -10.57 18.06 1.28
CA GLY A 98 -9.67 18.98 0.62
C GLY A 98 -9.50 18.73 -0.88
N SER A 99 -8.32 19.08 -1.40
CA SER A 99 -7.96 18.85 -2.79
C SER A 99 -6.91 17.75 -2.93
N GLY A 100 -6.82 17.18 -4.12
CA GLY A 100 -5.91 16.07 -4.41
C GLY A 100 -6.48 14.72 -3.98
N LEU A 101 -5.61 13.72 -3.88
CA LEU A 101 -5.99 12.35 -3.60
C LEU A 101 -5.61 11.94 -2.17
N SER A 102 -6.42 11.11 -1.55
CA SER A 102 -6.14 10.47 -0.26
C SER A 102 -6.05 8.96 -0.42
N PRO A 103 -5.06 8.30 0.23
CA PRO A 103 -5.01 6.85 0.29
C PRO A 103 -6.17 6.30 1.14
N GLU A 104 -6.80 5.25 0.66
CA GLU A 104 -7.82 4.50 1.37
C GLU A 104 -7.39 3.03 1.48
N TRP A 105 -7.71 2.42 2.62
CA TRP A 105 -7.68 0.98 2.81
C TRP A 105 -9.10 0.53 3.14
N ASP A 106 -9.66 -0.35 2.31
CA ASP A 106 -11.05 -0.79 2.39
C ASP A 106 -11.09 -2.32 2.58
N PHE A 107 -11.56 -2.76 3.74
CA PHE A 107 -11.72 -4.16 4.13
C PHE A 107 -13.19 -4.58 4.14
N THR A 108 -14.12 -3.69 3.75
CA THR A 108 -15.58 -3.85 3.88
C THR A 108 -16.17 -4.98 3.02
N SER A 109 -15.42 -5.44 2.02
CA SER A 109 -15.79 -6.51 1.10
C SER A 109 -14.99 -7.81 1.28
N ALA A 110 -14.01 -7.82 2.19
CA ALA A 110 -13.04 -8.90 2.37
C ALA A 110 -13.02 -9.41 3.82
N SER A 111 -11.96 -9.18 4.60
CA SER A 111 -11.86 -9.76 5.95
C SER A 111 -12.96 -9.27 6.89
N GLU A 112 -13.51 -8.08 6.63
CA GLU A 112 -14.57 -7.44 7.40
C GLU A 112 -15.86 -7.32 6.58
N ALA A 113 -16.11 -8.33 5.71
CA ALA A 113 -17.28 -8.37 4.84
C ALA A 113 -18.59 -8.10 5.59
N GLY A 114 -19.32 -7.06 5.16
CA GLY A 114 -20.60 -6.66 5.76
C GLY A 114 -20.49 -5.60 6.87
N ASN A 115 -19.28 -5.20 7.26
CA ASN A 115 -19.08 -4.03 8.11
C ASN A 115 -18.79 -2.79 7.24
N PRO A 116 -19.72 -1.82 7.13
CA PRO A 116 -19.52 -0.64 6.28
C PRO A 116 -18.47 0.34 6.82
N ASN A 117 -18.06 0.21 8.09
CA ASN A 117 -17.07 1.09 8.71
C ASN A 117 -15.64 0.53 8.60
N ALA A 118 -15.47 -0.67 8.02
CA ALA A 118 -14.19 -1.37 7.89
C ALA A 118 -13.31 -0.81 6.77
N PHE A 119 -13.17 0.50 6.72
CA PHE A 119 -12.22 1.21 5.87
C PHE A 119 -11.48 2.27 6.68
N VAL A 120 -10.41 2.82 6.11
CA VAL A 120 -9.77 4.03 6.63
C VAL A 120 -9.22 4.87 5.49
N VAL A 121 -9.55 6.16 5.50
CA VAL A 121 -8.91 7.18 4.65
C VAL A 121 -7.78 7.82 5.43
N GLY A 122 -6.56 7.77 4.89
CA GLY A 122 -5.36 8.22 5.56
C GLY A 122 -4.86 9.59 5.12
N ALA A 123 -4.23 10.33 6.04
CA ALA A 123 -3.43 11.51 5.74
C ALA A 123 -1.99 11.31 6.23
N THR A 124 -1.01 11.59 5.35
CA THR A 124 0.41 11.41 5.67
C THR A 124 0.85 12.35 6.80
N THR A 125 1.43 11.77 7.85
CA THR A 125 2.02 12.48 9.01
C THR A 125 3.53 12.34 9.10
N GLY A 126 4.13 11.48 8.28
CA GLY A 126 5.57 11.26 8.22
C GLY A 126 5.95 10.59 6.91
N SER A 127 7.11 10.96 6.38
CA SER A 127 7.62 10.40 5.13
C SER A 127 9.15 10.44 5.18
N VAL A 128 9.75 9.26 5.10
CA VAL A 128 11.20 9.09 5.09
C VAL A 128 11.62 8.21 3.92
N PRO A 129 12.80 8.44 3.31
CA PRO A 129 13.32 7.56 2.29
C PRO A 129 13.40 6.11 2.78
N ALA A 130 13.13 5.15 1.91
CA ALA A 130 13.27 3.73 2.24
C ALA A 130 14.74 3.44 2.66
N PRO A 131 14.99 2.77 3.81
CA PRO A 131 16.35 2.55 4.30
C PRO A 131 17.23 1.68 3.41
N SER A 132 16.65 0.72 2.68
CA SER A 132 17.40 -0.26 1.88
C SER A 132 17.89 0.31 0.55
N ASN A 133 17.00 0.92 -0.24
CA ASN A 133 17.34 1.54 -1.52
C ASN A 133 16.33 2.64 -1.90
N PRO A 134 16.55 3.90 -1.48
CA PRO A 134 15.55 4.96 -1.63
C PRO A 134 15.33 5.44 -3.08
N THR A 135 16.20 5.07 -4.02
CA THR A 135 16.04 5.41 -5.45
C THR A 135 15.14 4.41 -6.19
N VAL A 136 14.94 3.22 -5.62
CA VAL A 136 14.10 2.15 -6.18
C VAL A 136 12.82 1.97 -5.38
N ASN A 137 12.93 2.10 -4.05
CA ASN A 137 11.87 1.78 -3.11
C ASN A 137 11.15 3.06 -2.66
N ILE A 138 9.83 3.05 -2.75
CA ILE A 138 9.01 4.17 -2.27
C ILE A 138 9.20 4.40 -0.77
N ASN A 139 9.03 5.66 -0.37
CA ASN A 139 9.20 6.09 1.01
C ASN A 139 8.39 5.26 2.01
N TRP A 140 8.95 5.10 3.21
CA TRP A 140 8.17 4.68 4.37
C TRP A 140 7.31 5.84 4.83
N LEU A 141 6.09 5.53 5.25
CA LEU A 141 5.09 6.52 5.64
C LEU A 141 4.52 6.18 7.02
N SER A 142 4.18 7.23 7.78
CA SER A 142 3.20 7.16 8.85
C SER A 142 2.01 8.01 8.43
N LEU A 143 0.81 7.52 8.70
CA LEU A 143 -0.45 8.18 8.37
C LEU A 143 -1.38 8.17 9.57
N LYS A 144 -2.23 9.19 9.66
CA LYS A 144 -3.36 9.24 10.59
C LYS A 144 -4.67 8.99 9.85
N SER A 145 -5.67 8.49 10.56
CA SER A 145 -7.05 8.44 10.04
C SER A 145 -7.63 9.85 9.86
N VAL A 146 -8.37 10.01 8.78
CA VAL A 146 -9.26 11.16 8.50
C VAL A 146 -10.72 10.70 8.55
N GLU A 147 -10.99 9.48 8.11
CA GLU A 147 -12.32 8.89 8.02
C GLU A 147 -12.21 7.36 8.13
N GLY A 148 -13.28 6.70 8.60
CA GLY A 148 -13.34 5.24 8.77
C GLY A 148 -12.83 4.74 10.13
N GLU A 149 -13.17 3.50 10.46
CA GLU A 149 -12.93 2.87 11.78
C GLU A 149 -11.90 1.74 11.74
N LEU A 150 -11.35 1.44 10.55
CA LEU A 150 -10.39 0.35 10.36
C LEU A 150 -9.08 0.59 11.13
N ALA A 151 -8.63 1.84 11.24
CA ALA A 151 -7.45 2.21 12.00
C ALA A 151 -7.46 3.69 12.38
N THR A 152 -6.70 4.06 13.41
CA THR A 152 -6.38 5.46 13.75
C THR A 152 -4.99 5.88 13.28
N ALA A 153 -4.06 4.92 13.16
CA ALA A 153 -2.73 5.12 12.60
C ALA A 153 -2.34 3.97 11.65
N ILE A 154 -1.70 4.33 10.54
CA ILE A 154 -1.24 3.38 9.52
C ILE A 154 0.24 3.63 9.25
N TYR A 155 1.02 2.56 9.15
CA TYR A 155 2.43 2.60 8.79
C TYR A 155 2.65 1.83 7.50
N ARG A 156 3.31 2.45 6.52
CA ARG A 156 3.85 1.75 5.36
C ARG A 156 5.35 1.63 5.54
N VAL A 157 5.83 0.40 5.69
CA VAL A 157 7.25 0.08 5.94
C VAL A 157 7.68 -1.08 5.06
N SER A 158 8.96 -1.46 5.11
CA SER A 158 9.52 -2.57 4.34
C SER A 158 9.05 -2.51 2.88
N THR A 159 9.41 -1.45 2.16
CA THR A 159 8.94 -1.19 0.80
C THR A 159 9.93 -1.73 -0.22
N GLN A 160 9.41 -2.33 -1.29
CA GLN A 160 10.19 -2.73 -2.47
C GLN A 160 9.56 -2.19 -3.75
N GLY A 161 10.37 -1.55 -4.59
CA GLY A 161 9.94 -0.95 -5.84
C GLY A 161 9.03 0.28 -5.68
N GLY A 162 8.28 0.56 -6.74
CA GLY A 162 7.32 1.64 -6.83
C GLY A 162 7.90 3.01 -7.21
N GLN A 163 9.21 3.28 -7.12
CA GLN A 163 9.75 4.56 -7.59
C GLN A 163 9.68 4.67 -9.13
N PRO A 164 9.25 5.80 -9.68
CA PRO A 164 9.27 6.02 -11.11
C PRO A 164 10.71 6.29 -11.60
N PRO A 165 10.97 6.19 -12.91
CA PRO A 165 12.21 6.71 -13.48
C PRO A 165 12.43 8.18 -13.11
N ALA A 166 13.69 8.62 -13.11
CA ALA A 166 14.05 9.98 -12.67
C ALA A 166 13.43 11.10 -13.53
N SER A 167 13.07 10.80 -14.79
CA SER A 167 12.51 11.78 -15.71
C SER A 167 11.57 11.12 -16.72
N CYS A 168 10.78 11.95 -17.39
CA CYS A 168 9.85 11.55 -18.44
C CYS A 168 9.75 12.62 -19.52
N THR A 169 9.30 12.22 -20.71
CA THR A 169 8.98 13.17 -21.78
C THR A 169 7.59 13.74 -21.55
N PRO A 170 7.42 15.07 -21.43
CA PRO A 170 6.10 15.68 -21.26
C PRO A 170 5.09 15.19 -22.29
N GLY A 171 3.90 14.80 -21.82
CA GLY A 171 2.84 14.23 -22.66
C GLY A 171 2.96 12.72 -22.93
N SER A 172 3.97 12.04 -22.36
CA SER A 172 4.02 10.58 -22.38
C SER A 172 2.83 9.98 -21.64
N ALA A 173 2.47 8.74 -21.99
CA ALA A 173 1.46 7.99 -21.27
C ALA A 173 1.79 7.87 -19.77
N ASN A 174 0.74 7.70 -18.96
CA ASN A 174 0.88 7.35 -17.56
C ASN A 174 1.61 6.00 -17.44
N ILE A 175 2.37 5.85 -16.35
CA ILE A 175 3.09 4.62 -16.08
C ILE A 175 2.61 4.00 -14.77
N THR A 176 2.84 2.70 -14.67
CA THR A 176 2.51 1.89 -13.52
C THR A 176 3.77 1.15 -13.09
N VAL A 177 4.16 1.30 -11.83
CA VAL A 177 5.38 0.71 -11.27
C VAL A 177 5.00 -0.28 -10.17
N ARG A 178 5.41 -1.53 -10.33
CA ARG A 178 5.17 -2.60 -9.36
C ARG A 178 5.82 -2.27 -8.02
N TYR A 179 5.12 -2.54 -6.93
CA TYR A 179 5.64 -2.41 -5.58
C TYR A 179 5.07 -3.48 -4.64
N THR A 180 5.78 -3.72 -3.55
CA THR A 180 5.26 -4.37 -2.35
C THR A 180 5.60 -3.55 -1.12
N ALA A 181 4.81 -3.68 -0.05
CA ALA A 181 5.05 -3.01 1.22
C ALA A 181 4.38 -3.76 2.37
N GLN A 182 4.92 -3.63 3.58
CA GLN A 182 4.18 -3.98 4.79
C GLN A 182 3.36 -2.80 5.28
N TYR A 183 2.14 -3.09 5.70
CA TYR A 183 1.22 -2.17 6.33
C TYR A 183 0.93 -2.61 7.75
N VAL A 184 1.06 -1.69 8.70
CA VAL A 184 0.72 -1.94 10.10
C VAL A 184 -0.36 -0.96 10.51
N PHE A 185 -1.50 -1.49 10.94
CA PHE A 185 -2.69 -0.74 11.32
C PHE A 185 -2.84 -0.77 12.84
N TYR A 186 -3.12 0.37 13.46
CA TYR A 186 -3.32 0.48 14.90
C TYR A 186 -4.65 1.13 15.25
N GLY A 187 -5.20 0.73 16.38
CA GLY A 187 -6.36 1.37 17.00
C GLY A 187 -7.62 1.28 16.15
N SER A 188 -7.86 0.11 15.55
CA SER A 188 -9.15 -0.24 14.97
C SER A 188 -10.24 -0.22 16.05
N SER A 189 -11.45 0.19 15.67
CA SER A 189 -12.64 0.15 16.53
C SER A 189 -13.80 -0.64 15.93
N LEU A 190 -13.49 -1.56 15.00
CA LEU A 190 -14.44 -2.46 14.36
C LEU A 190 -15.03 -3.50 15.34
#